data_AF-A0A7W5IQ58-F1
#
_entry.id   AF-A0A7W5IQ58-F1
#
_cell.length_a   1.000
_cell.length_b   1.000
_cell.length_c   1.000
_cell.angle_alpha   90.00
_cell.angle_beta   90.00
_cell.angle_gamma   90.00
#
_symmetry.space_group_name_H-M   'P 1'
#
loop_
_entity.id
_entity.type
_entity.pdbx_description
1 polymer ?
#
loop_
_entity_poly.entity_id
_entity_poly.type
_entity_poly.pdbx_seq_one_letter_code
_entity_poly.pdbx_strand_id
1 'polypeptide(L)'
;MSQDSVPEPHSGQPIASRDTGQEMTAHDHLKLGGQFAEIVRRVTGAYIANYGDDRQTRRRARHDALEFITRLHAIGESTVRLYINSFERFHAMPRAVEFLRLTDMQLLLAADIGDDIVEAVIARRVADPTVSTRMMKEFINSMRSGGRKPEAPAV
;
A
#
# COMPACT_ATOMS: atom_id res chain seq x y z
N MET A 1 -62.45 19.90 23.64
CA MET A 1 -62.12 19.83 22.20
C MET A 1 -60.78 20.53 22.03
N SER A 2 -59.69 19.77 22.06
CA SER A 2 -58.33 20.27 21.86
C SER A 2 -57.71 19.37 20.80
N GLN A 3 -57.30 19.99 19.70
CA GLN A 3 -56.87 19.32 18.47
C GLN A 3 -55.48 18.73 18.65
N ASP A 4 -55.32 17.51 18.15
CA ASP A 4 -54.07 16.82 17.90
C ASP A 4 -53.21 17.62 16.91
N SER A 5 -51.98 17.94 17.32
CA SER A 5 -50.92 18.40 16.41
C SER A 5 -49.94 17.26 16.21
N VAL A 6 -50.13 16.52 15.11
CA VAL A 6 -49.17 15.55 14.58
C VAL A 6 -48.01 16.33 13.95
N PRO A 7 -46.74 16.06 14.29
CA PRO A 7 -45.61 16.68 13.59
C PRO A 7 -45.41 16.00 12.23
N GLU A 8 -45.33 16.82 11.18
CA GLU A 8 -45.07 16.38 9.80
C GLU A 8 -43.69 15.72 9.64
N PRO A 9 -43.54 14.76 8.71
CA PRO A 9 -42.28 14.08 8.48
C PRO A 9 -41.30 15.04 7.79
N HIS A 10 -40.17 15.31 8.45
CA HIS A 10 -39.07 16.01 7.82
C HIS A 10 -38.63 15.27 6.55
N SER A 11 -38.81 16.00 5.46
CA SER A 11 -38.40 15.70 4.10
C SER A 11 -37.00 15.09 4.11
N GLY A 12 -36.87 13.94 3.47
CA GLY A 12 -35.58 13.29 3.25
C GLY A 12 -34.62 14.27 2.61
N GLN A 13 -33.63 14.72 3.38
CA GLN A 13 -32.46 15.33 2.78
C GLN A 13 -31.74 14.25 1.98
N PRO A 14 -31.38 14.52 0.71
CA PRO A 14 -30.54 13.60 -0.03
C PRO A 14 -29.25 13.43 0.77
N ILE A 15 -28.97 12.19 1.17
CA ILE A 15 -27.67 11.83 1.73
C ILE A 15 -26.70 12.08 0.59
N ALA A 16 -26.07 13.26 0.61
CA ALA A 16 -25.03 13.61 -0.33
C ALA A 16 -24.00 12.48 -0.26
N SER A 17 -23.89 11.72 -1.36
CA SER A 17 -22.81 10.78 -1.59
C SER A 17 -21.51 11.52 -1.31
N ARG A 18 -20.92 11.23 -0.15
CA ARG A 18 -19.52 11.56 0.13
C ARG A 18 -18.69 10.59 -0.68
N ASP A 19 -18.64 10.82 -1.98
CA ASP A 19 -17.48 10.44 -2.78
C ASP A 19 -16.39 11.47 -2.45
N THR A 20 -15.83 11.35 -1.25
CA THR A 20 -14.60 12.06 -0.90
C THR A 20 -13.50 11.35 -1.67
N GLY A 21 -12.98 12.01 -2.71
CA GLY A 21 -11.72 11.68 -3.37
C GLY A 21 -10.53 11.80 -2.40
N GLN A 22 -10.60 11.05 -1.31
CA GLN A 22 -9.62 11.00 -0.26
C GLN A 22 -8.50 10.12 -0.81
N GLU A 23 -7.40 10.76 -1.16
CA GLU A 23 -6.18 10.05 -1.54
C GLU A 23 -5.87 9.02 -0.43
N MET A 24 -5.75 7.76 -0.83
CA MET A 24 -5.39 6.69 0.09
C MET A 24 -4.09 7.04 0.80
N THR A 25 -4.07 6.92 2.11
CA THR A 25 -2.84 7.08 2.87
C THR A 25 -1.92 5.88 2.68
N ALA A 26 -0.64 6.01 2.99
CA ALA A 26 0.28 4.88 3.02
C ALA A 26 -0.22 3.76 3.95
N HIS A 27 -0.82 4.14 5.08
CA HIS A 27 -1.45 3.21 6.02
C HIS A 27 -2.59 2.43 5.36
N ASP A 28 -3.45 3.09 4.58
CA ASP A 28 -4.55 2.42 3.86
C ASP A 28 -4.03 1.43 2.82
N HIS A 29 -2.99 1.81 2.07
CA HIS A 29 -2.33 0.93 1.10
C HIS A 29 -1.72 -0.31 1.76
N LEU A 30 -1.04 -0.14 2.90
CA LEU A 30 -0.43 -1.25 3.63
C LEU A 30 -1.48 -2.16 4.26
N LYS A 31 -2.58 -1.60 4.79
CA LYS A 31 -3.70 -2.38 5.30
C LYS A 31 -4.30 -3.26 4.20
N LEU A 32 -4.53 -2.69 3.01
CA LEU A 32 -5.02 -3.43 1.85
C LEU A 32 -4.01 -4.50 1.40
N GLY A 33 -2.73 -4.16 1.36
CA GLY A 33 -1.65 -5.12 1.07
C GLY A 33 -1.62 -6.31 2.04
N GLY A 34 -1.83 -6.07 3.34
CA GLY A 34 -1.93 -7.12 4.35
C GLY A 34 -3.11 -8.06 4.14
N GLN A 35 -4.26 -7.51 3.76
CA GLN A 35 -5.45 -8.31 3.40
C GLN A 35 -5.18 -9.17 2.16
N PHE A 36 -4.53 -8.61 1.14
CA PHE A 36 -4.19 -9.34 -0.09
C PHE A 36 -3.18 -10.45 0.19
N ALA A 37 -2.15 -10.17 0.98
CA ALA A 37 -1.16 -11.16 1.39
C ALA A 37 -1.81 -12.31 2.17
N GLU A 38 -2.80 -12.02 3.02
CA GLU A 38 -3.55 -13.03 3.76
C GLU A 38 -4.40 -13.93 2.84
N ILE A 39 -5.08 -13.35 1.85
CA ILE A 39 -5.81 -14.14 0.85
C ILE A 39 -4.86 -15.09 0.12
N VAL A 40 -3.72 -14.57 -0.36
CA VAL A 40 -2.71 -15.39 -1.06
C VAL A 40 -2.20 -16.52 -0.17
N ARG A 41 -1.92 -16.24 1.11
CA ARG A 41 -1.49 -17.27 2.07
C ARG A 41 -2.55 -18.36 2.28
N ARG A 42 -3.82 -17.97 2.46
CA ARG A 42 -4.92 -18.93 2.67
C ARG A 42 -5.15 -19.82 1.46
N VAL A 43 -5.21 -19.24 0.26
CA VAL A 43 -5.37 -20.00 -0.99
C VAL A 43 -4.18 -20.94 -1.20
N THR A 44 -2.95 -20.46 -0.97
CA THR A 44 -1.74 -21.29 -1.05
C THR A 44 -1.79 -22.45 -0.06
N GLY A 45 -2.17 -22.20 1.19
CA GLY A 45 -2.32 -23.24 2.21
C GLY A 45 -3.36 -24.28 1.83
N ALA A 46 -4.51 -23.86 1.29
CA ALA A 46 -5.56 -24.78 0.82
C ALA A 46 -5.06 -25.64 -0.35
N TYR A 47 -4.33 -25.06 -1.30
CA TYR A 47 -3.77 -25.80 -2.43
C TYR A 47 -2.74 -26.83 -1.98
N ILE A 48 -1.83 -26.44 -1.08
CA ILE A 48 -0.82 -27.36 -0.52
C ILE A 48 -1.50 -28.51 0.21
N ALA A 49 -2.54 -28.24 1.00
CA ALA A 49 -3.27 -29.27 1.74
C ALA A 49 -3.99 -30.29 0.84
N ASN A 50 -4.45 -29.88 -0.35
CA ASN A 50 -5.22 -30.73 -1.26
C ASN A 50 -4.39 -31.38 -2.38
N TYR A 51 -3.28 -30.76 -2.79
CA TYR A 51 -2.52 -31.14 -3.99
C TYR A 51 -1.02 -31.38 -3.73
N GLY A 52 -0.56 -31.21 -2.49
CA GLY A 52 0.85 -31.38 -2.12
C GLY A 52 1.69 -30.11 -2.25
N ASP A 53 2.82 -30.08 -1.54
CA ASP A 53 3.70 -28.91 -1.50
C ASP A 53 4.79 -28.97 -2.59
N ASP A 54 4.48 -28.44 -3.76
CA ASP A 54 5.44 -28.29 -4.85
C ASP A 54 5.36 -26.92 -5.54
N ARG A 55 6.33 -26.65 -6.42
CA ARG A 55 6.44 -25.37 -7.14
C ARG A 55 5.24 -25.12 -8.06
N GLN A 56 4.68 -26.15 -8.68
CA GLN A 56 3.54 -26.03 -9.59
C GLN A 56 2.27 -25.68 -8.80
N THR A 57 2.02 -26.38 -7.70
CA THR A 57 0.89 -26.12 -6.79
C THR A 57 0.96 -24.70 -6.23
N ARG A 58 2.11 -24.26 -5.72
CA ARG A 58 2.30 -22.88 -5.24
C ARG A 58 2.09 -21.83 -6.32
N ARG A 59 2.58 -22.07 -7.54
CA ARG A 59 2.40 -21.15 -8.68
C ARG A 59 0.93 -21.01 -9.06
N ARG A 60 0.22 -22.14 -9.17
CA ARG A 60 -1.21 -22.15 -9.48
C ARG A 60 -2.03 -21.45 -8.40
N ALA A 61 -1.77 -21.76 -7.14
CA ALA A 61 -2.45 -21.10 -6.02
C ALA A 61 -2.25 -19.57 -6.02
N ARG A 62 -1.01 -19.12 -6.28
CA ARG A 62 -0.70 -17.70 -6.37
C ARG A 62 -1.41 -17.03 -7.55
N HIS A 63 -1.45 -17.68 -8.72
CA HIS A 63 -2.19 -17.18 -9.88
C HIS A 63 -3.67 -17.00 -9.54
N ASP A 64 -4.32 -18.04 -9.02
CA ASP A 64 -5.76 -18.03 -8.76
C ASP A 64 -6.13 -17.04 -7.65
N ALA A 65 -5.28 -16.89 -6.62
CA ALA A 65 -5.46 -15.88 -5.58
C ALA A 65 -5.34 -14.45 -6.12
N LEU A 66 -4.34 -14.17 -6.95
CA LEU A 66 -4.16 -12.85 -7.55
C LEU A 66 -5.32 -12.53 -8.50
N GLU A 67 -5.74 -13.49 -9.31
CA GLU A 67 -6.89 -13.34 -10.21
C GLU A 67 -8.20 -13.08 -9.44
N PHE A 68 -8.40 -13.75 -8.31
CA PHE A 68 -9.53 -13.46 -7.44
C PHE A 68 -9.51 -12.02 -6.91
N ILE A 69 -8.35 -11.55 -6.40
CA ILE A 69 -8.21 -10.19 -5.85
C ILE A 69 -8.42 -9.13 -6.93
N THR A 70 -7.85 -9.31 -8.13
CA THR A 70 -7.99 -8.36 -9.22
C THR A 70 -9.45 -8.19 -9.65
N ARG A 71 -10.20 -9.28 -9.76
CA ARG A 71 -11.64 -9.24 -10.05
C ARG A 71 -12.44 -8.60 -8.92
N LEU A 72 -12.15 -8.95 -7.67
CA LEU A 72 -12.88 -8.45 -6.50
C LEU A 72 -12.72 -6.93 -6.32
N HIS A 73 -11.52 -6.41 -6.53
CA HIS A 73 -11.20 -5.00 -6.31
C HIS A 73 -11.18 -4.17 -7.60
N ALA A 74 -11.41 -4.78 -8.76
CA ALA A 74 -11.33 -4.14 -10.07
C ALA A 74 -10.00 -3.37 -10.31
N ILE A 75 -8.89 -3.94 -9.84
CA ILE A 75 -7.54 -3.36 -10.00
C ILE A 75 -6.61 -4.33 -10.74
N GLY A 76 -5.60 -3.77 -11.41
CA GLY A 76 -4.62 -4.57 -12.15
C GLY A 76 -3.74 -5.42 -11.23
N GLU A 77 -3.29 -6.57 -11.74
CA GLU A 77 -2.44 -7.50 -10.97
C GLU A 77 -1.14 -6.86 -10.50
N SER A 78 -0.54 -5.97 -11.32
CA SER A 78 0.65 -5.21 -10.93
C SER A 78 0.42 -4.35 -9.70
N THR A 79 -0.76 -3.74 -9.56
CA THR A 79 -1.15 -2.94 -8.39
C THR A 79 -1.36 -3.83 -7.16
N VAL A 80 -2.01 -4.99 -7.33
CA VAL A 80 -2.15 -5.98 -6.26
C VAL A 80 -0.79 -6.41 -5.72
N ARG A 81 0.14 -6.76 -6.63
CA ARG A 81 1.51 -7.14 -6.27
C ARG A 81 2.25 -5.99 -5.59
N LEU A 82 2.06 -4.75 -6.05
CA LEU A 82 2.66 -3.57 -5.40
C LEU A 82 2.19 -3.45 -3.94
N TYR A 83 0.90 -3.59 -3.67
CA TYR A 83 0.39 -3.52 -2.29
C TYR A 83 0.91 -4.66 -1.42
N ILE A 84 0.90 -5.90 -1.93
CA ILE A 84 1.46 -7.06 -1.20
C ILE A 84 2.93 -6.82 -0.87
N ASN A 85 3.75 -6.48 -1.86
CA ASN A 85 5.19 -6.30 -1.68
C ASN A 85 5.50 -5.11 -0.75
N SER A 86 4.71 -4.02 -0.85
CA SER A 86 4.86 -2.87 0.05
C SER A 86 4.52 -3.23 1.48
N PHE A 87 3.43 -4.00 1.69
CA PHE A 87 3.09 -4.55 3.00
C PHE A 87 4.21 -5.43 3.55
N GLU A 88 4.63 -6.44 2.80
CA GLU A 88 5.68 -7.39 3.22
C GLU A 88 6.98 -6.66 3.63
N ARG A 89 7.36 -5.62 2.90
CA ARG A 89 8.59 -4.86 3.17
C ARG A 89 8.48 -3.84 4.30
N PHE A 90 7.39 -3.08 4.35
CA PHE A 90 7.34 -1.85 5.19
C PHE A 90 6.40 -1.95 6.40
N HIS A 91 5.52 -2.96 6.51
CA HIS A 91 4.53 -2.99 7.60
C HIS A 91 5.13 -2.99 9.00
N ALA A 92 6.34 -3.53 9.16
CA ALA A 92 7.06 -3.60 10.43
C ALA A 92 7.96 -2.37 10.69
N MET A 93 7.91 -1.34 9.83
CA MET A 93 8.73 -0.13 9.91
C MET A 93 7.85 1.10 10.16
N PRO A 94 7.56 1.48 11.42
CA PRO A 94 6.62 2.57 11.73
C PRO A 94 6.91 3.88 11.00
N ARG A 95 8.19 4.26 10.90
CA ARG A 95 8.60 5.47 10.17
C ARG A 95 8.34 5.38 8.68
N ALA A 96 8.49 4.20 8.08
CA ALA A 96 8.17 4.00 6.67
C ALA A 96 6.66 4.16 6.42
N VAL A 97 5.84 3.59 7.31
CA VAL A 97 4.37 3.67 7.27
C VAL A 97 3.89 5.12 7.42
N GLU A 98 4.54 5.88 8.29
CA GLU A 98 4.16 7.26 8.61
C GLU A 98 4.55 8.24 7.49
N PHE A 99 5.78 8.14 6.97
CA PHE A 99 6.34 9.17 6.11
C PHE A 99 6.35 8.84 4.62
N LEU A 100 6.46 7.57 4.23
CA LEU A 100 6.61 7.22 2.82
C LEU A 100 5.27 7.22 2.09
N ARG A 101 5.28 7.74 0.86
CA ARG A 101 4.16 7.58 -0.07
C ARG A 101 4.25 6.21 -0.75
N LEU A 102 3.15 5.72 -1.30
CA LEU A 102 3.16 4.48 -2.07
C LEU A 102 4.18 4.51 -3.23
N THR A 103 4.33 5.65 -3.90
CA THR A 103 5.32 5.82 -4.96
C THR A 103 6.75 5.71 -4.47
N ASP A 104 7.03 6.14 -3.24
CA ASP A 104 8.35 6.00 -2.62
C ASP A 104 8.61 4.52 -2.30
N MET A 105 7.62 3.85 -1.69
CA MET A 105 7.67 2.41 -1.42
C MET A 105 7.93 1.62 -2.70
N GLN A 106 7.25 1.94 -3.81
CA GLN A 106 7.45 1.31 -5.11
C GLN A 106 8.90 1.42 -5.61
N LEU A 107 9.52 2.60 -5.48
CA LEU A 107 10.92 2.81 -5.86
C LEU A 107 11.88 1.99 -5.00
N LEU A 108 11.50 1.76 -3.74
CA LEU A 108 12.28 1.04 -2.75
C LEU A 108 12.11 -0.47 -2.81
N LEU A 109 11.20 -1.05 -3.61
CA LEU A 109 10.94 -2.51 -3.63
C LEU A 109 12.03 -3.36 -4.30
N ALA A 110 13.00 -2.76 -4.96
CA ALA A 110 14.03 -3.52 -5.66
C ALA A 110 14.96 -4.28 -4.69
N ALA A 111 15.44 -5.45 -5.11
CA ALA A 111 16.19 -6.38 -4.26
C ALA A 111 17.59 -5.88 -3.87
N ASP A 112 18.16 -4.97 -4.65
CA ASP A 112 19.46 -4.32 -4.41
C ASP A 112 19.38 -3.15 -3.43
N ILE A 113 18.17 -2.75 -3.01
CA ILE A 113 17.97 -1.66 -2.06
C ILE A 113 18.07 -2.21 -0.64
N GLY A 114 19.11 -1.81 0.07
CA GLY A 114 19.29 -2.07 1.50
C GLY A 114 18.49 -1.12 2.39
N ASP A 115 18.46 -1.43 3.68
CA ASP A 115 17.75 -0.63 4.70
C ASP A 115 18.36 0.76 4.88
N ASP A 116 19.64 0.95 4.57
CA ASP A 116 20.34 2.24 4.59
C ASP A 116 19.74 3.24 3.58
N ILE A 117 19.40 2.77 2.39
CA ILE A 117 18.73 3.56 1.36
C ILE A 117 17.30 3.89 1.80
N VAL A 118 16.60 2.93 2.41
CA VAL A 118 15.24 3.14 2.93
C VAL A 118 15.25 4.24 4.01
N GLU A 119 16.14 4.15 4.99
CA GLU A 119 16.27 5.15 6.05
C GLU A 119 16.64 6.53 5.51
N ALA A 120 17.52 6.61 4.52
CA ALA A 120 17.87 7.88 3.87
C ALA A 120 16.68 8.51 3.13
N VAL A 121 15.83 7.70 2.49
CA VAL A 121 14.59 8.17 1.84
C VAL A 121 13.57 8.64 2.87
N ILE A 122 13.40 7.91 3.98
CA ILE A 122 12.55 8.33 5.11
C ILE A 122 13.05 9.68 5.65
N ALA A 123 14.35 9.79 5.95
CA ALA A 123 14.94 11.03 6.46
C ALA A 123 14.73 12.21 5.49
N ARG A 124 14.90 11.98 4.19
CA ARG A 124 14.65 13.01 3.16
C ARG A 124 13.20 13.45 3.13
N ARG A 125 12.25 12.52 3.26
CA ARG A 125 10.81 12.79 3.26
C ARG A 125 10.35 13.49 4.54
N VAL A 126 10.99 13.19 5.67
CA VAL A 126 10.78 13.91 6.94
C VAL A 126 11.27 15.36 6.83
N ALA A 127 12.47 15.57 6.24
CA ALA A 127 13.05 16.90 6.09
C ALA A 127 12.28 17.77 5.08
N ASP A 128 11.80 17.17 3.98
CA ASP A 128 10.95 17.83 3.00
C ASP A 128 9.84 16.89 2.52
N PRO A 129 8.61 17.03 3.10
CA PRO A 129 7.47 16.22 2.70
C PRO A 129 7.06 16.42 1.24
N THR A 130 7.44 17.52 0.60
CA THR A 130 6.97 17.93 -0.73
C THR A 130 7.83 17.44 -1.88
N VAL A 131 8.98 16.80 -1.59
CA VAL A 131 9.90 16.25 -2.61
C VAL A 131 9.15 15.47 -3.69
N SER A 132 9.32 15.88 -4.95
CA SER A 132 8.67 15.19 -6.06
C SER A 132 9.16 13.75 -6.21
N THR A 133 8.32 12.87 -6.76
CA THR A 133 8.69 11.47 -7.06
C THR A 133 9.92 11.39 -7.98
N ARG A 134 10.07 12.34 -8.92
CA ARG A 134 11.24 12.44 -9.80
C ARG A 134 12.52 12.69 -9.01
N MET A 135 12.50 13.69 -8.13
CA MET A 135 13.65 14.02 -7.27
C MET A 135 13.97 12.87 -6.31
N MET A 136 12.96 12.17 -5.80
CA MET A 136 13.18 11.00 -4.95
C MET A 136 13.85 9.85 -5.72
N LYS A 137 13.43 9.61 -6.96
CA LYS A 137 14.05 8.61 -7.85
C LYS A 137 15.51 8.97 -8.16
N GLU A 138 15.79 10.23 -8.47
CA GLU A 138 17.16 10.73 -8.70
C GLU A 138 18.04 10.53 -7.46
N PHE A 139 17.51 10.82 -6.26
CA PHE A 139 18.17 10.60 -4.99
C PHE A 139 18.49 9.11 -4.72
N ILE A 140 17.53 8.20 -4.95
CA ILE A 140 17.77 6.76 -4.78
C ILE A 140 18.85 6.26 -5.74
N ASN A 141 18.81 6.73 -7.00
CA ASN A 141 19.80 6.34 -8.01
C ASN A 141 21.21 6.83 -7.69
N SER A 142 21.37 8.03 -7.11
CA SER A 142 22.68 8.52 -6.71
C SER A 142 23.31 7.68 -5.61
N MET A 143 22.52 7.24 -4.62
CA MET A 143 23.00 6.35 -3.55
C MET A 143 23.36 4.95 -4.05
N ARG A 144 22.57 4.39 -4.99
CA ARG A 144 22.88 3.11 -5.65
C ARG A 144 24.20 3.10 -6.42
N SER A 145 24.59 4.26 -6.96
CA SER A 145 25.75 4.37 -7.85
C SER A 145 27.06 4.60 -7.08
N GLY A 146 27.08 4.38 -5.76
CA GLY A 146 28.23 4.64 -4.90
C GLY A 146 28.41 6.12 -4.54
N GLY A 147 27.39 6.95 -4.76
CA GLY A 147 27.39 8.35 -4.33
C GLY A 147 27.48 8.44 -2.81
N ARG A 148 28.52 9.11 -2.32
CA ARG A 148 28.73 9.46 -0.91
C ARG A 148 27.40 9.86 -0.26
N LYS A 149 27.13 9.28 0.93
CA LYS A 149 26.00 9.62 1.81
C LYS A 149 25.79 11.14 1.79
N PRO A 150 24.67 11.66 1.27
CA PRO A 150 24.43 13.09 1.31
C PRO A 150 24.29 13.50 2.78
N GLU A 151 25.16 14.41 3.24
CA GLU A 151 25.05 15.02 4.56
C GLU A 151 23.65 15.60 4.72
N ALA A 152 23.03 15.33 5.88
CA ALA A 152 21.77 15.95 6.25
C ALA A 152 21.91 17.48 6.21
N PRO A 153 20.87 18.21 5.78
CA PRO A 153 20.92 19.67 5.84
C PRO A 153 21.16 20.10 7.30
N ALA A 154 22.14 20.99 7.49
CA ALA A 154 22.40 21.61 8.77
C ALA A 154 21.13 22.31 9.28
N VAL A 155 20.79 22.03 10.54
CA VAL A 155 19.68 22.63 11.29
C VAL A 155 19.85 24.14 11.39
#